data_AF-R5BDR8-F1
#
_entry.id   AF-R5BDR8-F1
#
_cell.length_a   1.000
_cell.length_b   1.000
_cell.length_c   1.000
_cell.angle_alpha   90.00
_cell.angle_beta   90.00
_cell.angle_gamma   90.00
#
_symmetry.space_group_name_H-M   'P 1'
#
loop_
_entity.id
_entity.type
_entity.pdbx_description
1 polymer ?
#
loop_
_entity_poly.entity_id
_entity_poly.type
_entity_poly.pdbx_seq_one_letter_code
_entity_poly.pdbx_strand_id
1 'polypeptide(L)'
;MNLLALIENNAKAYLNRKPKCDVILYDDDTYENVIFPVIPSKLPAVEQKQNNEVFNGASGDITLIGTLGLREYTLDNWLLPVNKSYPFTRPNASDGEAIINFIKTRRETKKVFRICVIFTDGNEVLNMACVCDDLNYYYDSVHDIHASISFKEYIYVNTTNNQTTNSNNSLSDSQN
;
A
#
# COMPACT_ATOMS: atom_id res chain seq x y z
N MET A 1 -28.80 -36.58 -12.27
CA MET A 1 -28.28 -35.32 -11.72
C MET A 1 -28.86 -34.18 -12.55
N ASN A 2 -29.65 -33.28 -11.97
CA ASN A 2 -30.34 -32.21 -12.71
C ASN A 2 -29.36 -31.07 -13.02
N LEU A 3 -29.29 -30.62 -14.29
CA LEU A 3 -28.43 -29.53 -14.73
C LEU A 3 -28.71 -28.23 -13.96
N LEU A 4 -29.98 -27.97 -13.64
CA LEU A 4 -30.39 -26.80 -12.84
C LEU A 4 -29.76 -26.84 -11.44
N ALA A 5 -29.79 -28.00 -10.79
CA ALA A 5 -29.21 -28.18 -9.46
C ALA A 5 -27.68 -28.04 -9.47
N LEU A 6 -27.01 -28.44 -10.55
CA LEU A 6 -25.57 -28.22 -10.71
C LEU A 6 -25.24 -26.74 -10.86
N ILE A 7 -26.01 -26.00 -11.66
CA ILE A 7 -25.81 -24.55 -11.87
C ILE A 7 -26.06 -23.79 -10.56
N GLU A 8 -27.16 -24.08 -9.86
CA GLU A 8 -27.47 -23.45 -8.57
C GLU A 8 -26.41 -23.72 -7.51
N ASN A 9 -25.91 -24.96 -7.42
CA ASN A 9 -24.88 -25.31 -6.45
C ASN A 9 -23.55 -24.62 -6.78
N ASN A 10 -23.17 -24.54 -8.06
CA ASN A 10 -22.00 -23.79 -8.46
C ASN A 10 -22.16 -22.29 -8.20
N ALA A 11 -23.31 -21.70 -8.56
CA ALA A 11 -23.59 -20.28 -8.31
C ALA A 11 -23.54 -19.93 -6.81
N LYS A 12 -24.12 -20.77 -5.94
CA LYS A 12 -24.02 -20.64 -4.49
C LYS A 12 -22.57 -20.78 -4.00
N ALA A 13 -21.80 -21.70 -4.58
CA ALA A 13 -20.37 -21.85 -4.25
C ALA A 13 -19.54 -20.63 -4.68
N TYR A 14 -19.87 -20.00 -5.82
CA TYR A 14 -19.22 -18.75 -6.27
C TYR A 14 -19.57 -17.57 -5.36
N LEU A 15 -20.84 -17.39 -5.01
CA LEU A 15 -21.31 -16.32 -4.12
C LEU A 15 -20.78 -16.47 -2.69
N ASN A 16 -20.62 -17.70 -2.20
CA ASN A 16 -20.13 -17.99 -0.84
C ASN A 16 -18.61 -18.19 -0.76
N ARG A 17 -17.87 -17.94 -1.86
CA ARG A 17 -16.42 -18.08 -1.85
C ARG A 17 -15.80 -17.00 -0.97
N LYS A 18 -14.99 -17.39 0.00
CA LYS A 18 -14.23 -16.44 0.81
C LYS A 18 -13.38 -15.54 -0.09
N PRO A 19 -13.41 -14.21 0.11
CA PRO A 19 -12.63 -13.30 -0.71
C PRO A 19 -11.14 -13.60 -0.51
N LYS A 20 -10.38 -13.55 -1.59
CA LYS A 20 -8.93 -13.70 -1.59
C LYS A 20 -8.30 -12.31 -1.60
N CYS A 21 -7.19 -12.12 -0.90
CA CYS A 21 -6.43 -10.87 -0.93
C CYS A 21 -5.30 -10.97 -1.94
N ASP A 22 -5.04 -9.91 -2.70
CA ASP A 22 -3.84 -9.74 -3.50
C ASP A 22 -3.06 -8.54 -2.94
N VAL A 23 -1.74 -8.67 -2.92
CA VAL A 23 -0.81 -7.58 -2.56
C VAL A 23 -0.01 -7.26 -3.80
N ILE A 24 0.01 -5.98 -4.16
CA ILE A 24 0.53 -5.50 -5.43
C ILE A 24 1.45 -4.30 -5.15
N LEU A 25 2.61 -4.28 -5.78
CA LEU A 25 3.39 -3.06 -5.93
C LEU A 25 3.15 -2.51 -7.33
N TYR A 26 2.89 -1.22 -7.42
CA TYR A 26 2.48 -0.55 -8.66
C TYR A 26 3.21 0.76 -8.82
N ASP A 27 3.74 1.03 -10.00
CA ASP A 27 4.43 2.29 -10.33
C ASP A 27 3.50 3.19 -11.15
N ASP A 28 3.15 4.35 -10.61
CA ASP A 28 2.20 5.29 -11.23
C ASP A 28 2.73 5.91 -12.54
N ASP A 29 4.06 6.01 -12.70
CA ASP A 29 4.67 6.65 -13.87
C ASP A 29 4.85 5.67 -15.04
N THR A 30 5.30 4.45 -14.72
CA THR A 30 5.65 3.43 -15.72
C THR A 30 4.54 2.42 -15.96
N TYR A 31 3.50 2.39 -15.11
CA TYR A 31 2.42 1.40 -15.12
C TYR A 31 2.91 -0.05 -14.89
N GLU A 32 4.17 -0.22 -14.50
CA GLU A 32 4.73 -1.50 -14.11
C GLU A 32 4.15 -1.96 -12.79
N ASN A 33 3.88 -3.26 -12.66
CA ASN A 33 3.38 -3.84 -11.43
C ASN A 33 3.99 -5.22 -11.16
N VAL A 34 4.10 -5.54 -9.89
CA VAL A 34 4.45 -6.88 -9.42
C VAL A 34 3.45 -7.34 -8.37
N ILE A 35 3.03 -8.60 -8.47
CA ILE A 35 2.01 -9.19 -7.60
C ILE A 35 2.69 -10.23 -6.71
N PHE A 36 2.48 -10.11 -5.40
CA PHE A 36 3.08 -11.04 -4.44
C PHE A 36 2.51 -12.46 -4.61
N PRO A 37 3.37 -13.49 -4.67
CA PRO A 37 2.97 -14.86 -4.98
C PRO A 37 2.23 -15.55 -3.85
N VAL A 38 2.72 -15.39 -2.63
CA VAL A 38 2.21 -16.08 -1.44
C VAL A 38 1.72 -15.03 -0.47
N ILE A 39 0.43 -15.11 -0.14
CA ILE A 39 -0.22 -14.21 0.81
C ILE A 39 -0.41 -14.96 2.14
N PRO A 40 0.10 -14.44 3.26
CA PRO A 40 -0.06 -15.08 4.56
C PRO A 40 -1.53 -15.13 4.99
N SER A 41 -1.86 -16.05 5.91
CA SER A 41 -3.22 -16.20 6.44
C SER A 41 -3.69 -14.98 7.24
N LYS A 42 -2.75 -14.24 7.83
CA LYS A 42 -2.98 -12.97 8.51
C LYS A 42 -2.18 -11.90 7.77
N LEU A 43 -2.88 -10.86 7.34
CA LEU A 43 -2.23 -9.68 6.77
C LEU A 43 -1.55 -8.87 7.89
N PRO A 44 -0.41 -8.22 7.60
CA PRO A 44 0.17 -7.24 8.50
C PRO A 44 -0.81 -6.13 8.87
N ALA A 45 -0.61 -5.53 10.05
CA ALA A 45 -1.37 -4.36 10.46
C ALA A 45 -0.92 -3.14 9.65
N VAL A 46 -1.88 -2.26 9.33
CA VAL A 46 -1.57 -0.91 8.81
C VAL A 46 -1.37 -0.01 10.02
N GLU A 47 -0.14 0.44 10.26
CA GLU A 47 0.16 1.33 11.37
C GLU A 47 -0.16 2.78 10.98
N GLN A 48 -0.98 3.45 11.79
CA GLN A 48 -1.35 4.85 11.62
C GLN A 48 -1.17 5.59 12.94
N LYS A 49 0.00 6.19 13.12
CA LYS A 49 0.33 6.93 14.35
C LYS A 49 -0.23 8.35 14.25
N GLN A 50 -0.59 8.93 15.38
CA GLN A 50 -0.91 10.35 15.49
C GLN A 50 0.08 10.99 16.45
N ASN A 51 0.64 12.14 16.07
CA ASN A 51 1.71 12.82 16.80
C ASN A 51 1.17 13.62 18.00
N ASN A 52 0.32 12.99 18.82
CA ASN A 52 -0.27 13.62 19.99
C ASN A 52 0.81 13.91 21.03
N GLU A 53 0.65 15.03 21.72
CA GLU A 53 1.52 15.45 22.82
C GLU A 53 0.71 15.52 24.13
N VAL A 54 1.36 15.29 25.27
CA VAL A 54 0.74 15.47 26.58
C VAL A 54 1.41 16.66 27.27
N PHE A 55 0.62 17.66 27.60
CA PHE A 55 1.03 18.79 28.42
C PHE A 55 0.64 18.54 29.88
N ASN A 56 1.64 18.44 30.75
CA ASN A 56 1.43 18.24 32.18
C ASN A 56 1.19 19.60 32.87
N GLY A 57 -0.08 19.92 33.14
CA GLY A 57 -0.48 21.14 33.83
C GLY A 57 -0.57 20.96 35.35
N ALA A 58 -0.53 22.06 36.10
CA ALA A 58 -0.64 22.04 37.57
C ALA A 58 -1.99 21.51 38.09
N SER A 59 -3.05 21.55 37.26
CA SER A 59 -4.39 21.04 37.59
C SER A 59 -4.70 19.68 36.98
N GLY A 60 -3.77 19.12 36.19
CA GLY A 60 -3.94 17.86 35.48
C GLY A 60 -3.31 17.88 34.10
N ASP A 61 -3.27 16.69 33.50
CA ASP A 61 -2.68 16.47 32.18
C ASP A 61 -3.69 16.78 31.07
N ILE A 62 -3.23 17.46 30.02
CA ILE A 62 -4.02 17.82 28.85
C ILE A 62 -3.37 17.19 27.62
N THR A 63 -4.14 16.45 26.81
CA THR A 63 -3.65 15.92 25.52
C THR A 63 -3.83 16.96 24.41
N LEU A 64 -2.73 17.32 23.76
CA LEU A 64 -2.72 18.14 22.56
C LEU A 64 -2.83 17.21 21.34
N ILE A 65 -3.90 17.39 20.58
CA ILE A 65 -4.17 16.63 19.36
C ILE A 65 -3.16 17.05 18.30
N GLY A 66 -2.27 16.14 17.93
CA GLY A 66 -1.26 16.35 16.91
C GLY A 66 -1.74 15.98 15.51
N THR A 67 -0.85 16.20 14.54
CA THR A 67 -1.08 15.79 13.16
C THR A 67 -1.05 14.27 13.02
N LEU A 68 -1.75 13.76 12.01
CA LEU A 68 -1.62 12.36 11.61
C LEU A 68 -0.19 12.12 11.11
N GLY A 69 0.43 11.06 11.61
CA GLY A 69 1.72 10.57 11.14
C GLY A 69 1.56 9.83 9.80
N LEU A 70 2.71 9.51 9.20
CA LEU A 70 2.76 8.71 7.98
C LEU A 70 2.34 7.27 8.29
N ARG A 71 1.57 6.66 7.38
CA ARG A 71 1.24 5.24 7.50
C ARG A 71 2.48 4.39 7.27
N GLU A 72 2.61 3.32 8.04
CA GLU A 72 3.67 2.33 7.91
C GLU A 72 3.05 0.95 7.67
N TYR A 73 3.69 0.17 6.79
CA TYR A 73 3.25 -1.17 6.47
C TYR A 73 4.45 -2.09 6.28
N THR A 74 4.56 -3.11 7.14
CA THR A 74 5.72 -3.99 7.18
C THR A 74 5.31 -5.41 6.80
N LEU A 75 5.95 -5.93 5.76
CA LEU A 75 5.87 -7.33 5.38
C LEU A 75 6.98 -8.07 6.12
N ASP A 76 6.65 -9.02 6.99
CA ASP A 76 7.66 -9.78 7.74
C ASP A 76 7.75 -11.23 7.25
N ASN A 77 8.96 -11.64 6.86
CA ASN A 77 9.32 -12.99 6.45
C ASN A 77 8.39 -13.57 5.35
N TRP A 78 8.09 -12.77 4.34
CA TRP A 78 7.25 -13.16 3.21
C TRP A 78 8.00 -14.12 2.29
N LEU A 79 7.33 -15.22 1.94
CA LEU A 79 7.84 -16.22 1.00
C LEU A 79 7.63 -15.75 -0.44
N LEU A 80 8.72 -15.64 -1.18
CA LEU A 80 8.79 -15.27 -2.57
C LEU A 80 9.44 -16.42 -3.36
N PRO A 81 8.65 -17.33 -3.95
CA PRO A 81 9.17 -18.43 -4.74
C PRO A 81 9.95 -17.94 -5.97
N VAL A 82 11.06 -18.62 -6.28
CA VAL A 82 11.88 -18.32 -7.46
C VAL A 82 11.77 -19.46 -8.46
N ASN A 83 11.26 -19.16 -9.65
CA ASN A 83 11.05 -20.12 -10.75
C ASN A 83 10.26 -21.38 -10.32
N LYS A 84 9.36 -21.21 -9.34
CA LYS A 84 8.51 -22.27 -8.78
C LYS A 84 7.09 -21.78 -8.63
N SER A 85 6.15 -22.69 -8.89
CA SER A 85 4.72 -22.46 -8.67
C SER A 85 4.18 -23.46 -7.67
N TYR A 86 3.79 -22.97 -6.50
CA TYR A 86 3.17 -23.78 -5.46
C TYR A 86 1.65 -23.77 -5.60
N PRO A 87 0.92 -24.78 -5.10
CA PRO A 87 -0.55 -24.82 -5.19
C PRO A 87 -1.26 -23.63 -4.52
N PHE A 88 -0.58 -22.99 -3.56
CA PHE A 88 -1.05 -21.80 -2.85
C PHE A 88 -0.59 -20.47 -3.48
N THR A 89 0.25 -20.52 -4.51
CA THR A 89 0.68 -19.33 -5.27
C THR A 89 -0.49 -18.73 -6.02
N ARG A 90 -0.53 -17.40 -6.12
CA ARG A 90 -1.52 -16.69 -6.92
C ARG A 90 -1.32 -16.96 -8.42
N PRO A 91 -2.39 -17.18 -9.22
CA PRO A 91 -2.26 -17.49 -10.64
C PRO A 91 -1.54 -16.42 -11.47
N ASN A 92 -1.69 -15.14 -11.11
CA ASN A 92 -1.08 -13.99 -11.78
C ASN A 92 0.11 -13.44 -10.98
N ALA A 93 0.72 -14.25 -10.12
CA ALA A 93 1.85 -13.82 -9.31
C ALA A 93 3.07 -13.49 -10.18
N SER A 94 3.85 -12.50 -9.72
CA SER A 94 5.19 -12.26 -10.24
C SER A 94 6.19 -13.20 -9.56
N ASP A 95 7.30 -13.45 -10.26
CA ASP A 95 8.41 -14.22 -9.69
C ASP A 95 9.08 -13.47 -8.53
N GLY A 96 9.63 -14.22 -7.56
CA GLY A 96 10.27 -13.65 -6.39
C GLY A 96 11.44 -12.73 -6.73
N GLU A 97 12.25 -13.07 -7.73
CA GLU A 97 13.37 -12.21 -8.16
C GLU A 97 12.86 -10.91 -8.78
N ALA A 98 11.77 -10.97 -9.55
CA ALA A 98 11.18 -9.79 -10.16
C ALA A 98 10.69 -8.79 -9.10
N ILE A 99 10.13 -9.28 -7.99
CA ILE A 99 9.68 -8.43 -6.87
C ILE A 99 10.86 -7.75 -6.20
N ILE A 100 11.92 -8.51 -5.87
CA ILE A 100 13.12 -7.94 -5.25
C ILE A 100 13.79 -6.92 -6.17
N ASN A 101 13.90 -7.23 -7.47
CA ASN A 101 14.48 -6.34 -8.46
C ASN A 101 13.63 -5.07 -8.62
N PHE A 102 12.30 -5.18 -8.67
CA PHE A 102 11.40 -4.03 -8.71
C PHE A 102 11.69 -3.06 -7.55
N ILE A 103 11.75 -3.57 -6.31
CA ILE A 103 12.00 -2.76 -5.12
C ILE A 103 13.41 -2.15 -5.16
N LYS A 104 14.43 -2.93 -5.51
CA LYS A 104 15.82 -2.45 -5.61
C LYS A 104 15.95 -1.32 -6.62
N THR A 105 15.44 -1.50 -7.83
CA THR A 105 15.51 -0.47 -8.89
C THR A 105 14.80 0.81 -8.45
N ARG A 106 13.62 0.72 -7.81
CA ARG A 106 12.90 1.91 -7.33
C ARG A 106 13.66 2.63 -6.21
N ARG A 107 14.30 1.89 -5.30
CA ARG A 107 15.18 2.47 -4.27
C ARG A 107 16.41 3.15 -4.87
N GLU A 108 17.08 2.53 -5.84
CA GLU A 108 18.27 3.09 -6.51
C GLU A 108 17.94 4.37 -7.29
N THR A 109 16.82 4.36 -8.01
CA THR A 109 16.33 5.50 -8.79
C THR A 109 15.58 6.56 -7.97
N LYS A 110 15.39 6.33 -6.65
CA LYS A 110 14.67 7.20 -5.72
C LYS A 110 13.23 7.49 -6.17
N LYS A 111 12.58 6.50 -6.77
CA LYS A 111 11.19 6.60 -7.24
C LYS A 111 10.20 6.16 -6.17
N VAL A 112 9.07 6.86 -6.14
CA VAL A 112 7.90 6.51 -5.34
C VAL A 112 7.07 5.49 -6.10
N PHE A 113 6.51 4.51 -5.40
CA PHE A 113 5.59 3.53 -5.96
C PHE A 113 4.46 3.26 -4.96
N ARG A 114 3.40 2.61 -5.38
CA ARG A 114 2.24 2.29 -4.55
C ARG A 114 2.32 0.86 -4.03
N ILE A 115 1.83 0.67 -2.81
CA ILE A 115 1.44 -0.64 -2.30
C ILE A 115 -0.08 -0.70 -2.20
N CYS A 116 -0.65 -1.75 -2.81
CA CYS A 116 -2.08 -1.99 -2.85
C CYS A 116 -2.38 -3.37 -2.25
N VAL A 117 -3.31 -3.41 -1.30
CA VAL A 117 -3.83 -4.63 -0.64
C VAL A 117 -5.32 -4.66 -0.91
N ILE A 118 -5.74 -5.54 -1.83
CA ILE A 118 -7.10 -5.56 -2.37
C ILE A 118 -7.68 -6.96 -2.23
N PHE A 119 -8.93 -7.05 -1.81
CA PHE A 119 -9.69 -8.30 -1.79
C PHE A 119 -10.46 -8.51 -3.10
N THR A 120 -10.70 -9.76 -3.48
CA THR A 120 -11.40 -10.13 -4.72
C THR A 120 -12.85 -9.66 -4.78
N ASP A 121 -13.43 -9.22 -3.65
CA ASP A 121 -14.75 -8.60 -3.58
C ASP A 121 -14.72 -7.09 -3.88
N GLY A 122 -13.54 -6.53 -4.16
CA GLY A 122 -13.32 -5.11 -4.43
C GLY A 122 -12.99 -4.29 -3.19
N ASN A 123 -12.93 -4.89 -2.00
CA ASN A 123 -12.56 -4.17 -0.79
C ASN A 123 -11.06 -3.86 -0.78
N GLU A 124 -10.73 -2.58 -0.74
CA GLU A 124 -9.36 -2.09 -0.65
C GLU A 124 -9.00 -1.84 0.82
N VAL A 125 -8.02 -2.56 1.34
CA VAL A 125 -7.55 -2.39 2.73
C VAL A 125 -6.43 -1.36 2.81
N LEU A 126 -5.58 -1.31 1.80
CA LEU A 126 -4.48 -0.37 1.73
C LEU A 126 -4.23 0.00 0.28
N ASN A 127 -4.06 1.29 0.02
CA ASN A 127 -3.60 1.82 -1.25
C ASN A 127 -2.92 3.14 -0.96
N MET A 128 -1.60 3.09 -0.88
CA MET A 128 -0.80 4.27 -0.54
C MET A 128 0.42 4.36 -1.45
N ALA A 129 0.74 5.59 -1.86
CA ALA A 129 2.06 5.89 -2.37
C ALA A 129 3.05 5.74 -1.22
N CYS A 130 4.17 5.07 -1.46
CA CYS A 130 5.13 4.69 -0.44
C CYS A 130 6.55 4.64 -0.99
N VAL A 131 7.48 4.64 -0.05
CA VAL A 131 8.89 4.34 -0.28
C VAL A 131 9.27 3.11 0.55
N CYS A 132 10.30 2.39 0.12
CA CYS A 132 10.86 1.28 0.86
C CYS A 132 12.03 1.75 1.72
N ASP A 133 11.82 1.81 3.03
CA ASP A 133 12.84 2.19 4.00
C ASP A 133 13.86 1.05 4.15
N ASP A 134 13.37 -0.13 4.50
CA ASP A 134 14.19 -1.32 4.73
C ASP A 134 13.78 -2.49 3.83
N LEU A 135 14.78 -3.16 3.25
CA LEU A 135 14.64 -4.38 2.47
C LEU A 135 15.68 -5.38 2.95
N ASN A 136 15.23 -6.40 3.68
CA ASN A 136 16.05 -7.51 4.15
C ASN A 136 15.55 -8.79 3.51
N TYR A 137 16.43 -9.58 2.89
CA TYR A 137 16.04 -10.85 2.32
C TYR A 137 17.17 -11.87 2.37
N TYR A 138 16.80 -13.15 2.40
CA TYR A 138 17.72 -14.29 2.34
C TYR A 138 17.13 -15.41 1.49
N TYR A 139 17.98 -16.30 1.01
CA TYR A 139 17.56 -17.50 0.28
C TYR A 139 17.46 -18.67 1.25
N ASP A 140 16.42 -19.49 1.07
CA ASP A 140 16.31 -20.77 1.77
C ASP A 140 17.15 -21.87 1.08
N SER A 141 17.17 -23.07 1.67
CA SER A 141 17.87 -24.22 1.10
C SER A 141 17.29 -24.70 -0.23
N VAL A 142 16.05 -24.34 -0.53
CA VAL A 142 15.35 -24.71 -1.76
C VAL A 142 15.52 -23.63 -2.83
N HIS A 143 16.20 -22.51 -2.53
CA HIS A 143 16.38 -21.35 -3.41
C HIS A 143 15.13 -20.46 -3.57
N ASP A 144 14.20 -20.49 -2.63
CA ASP A 144 13.15 -19.47 -2.49
C ASP A 144 13.66 -18.29 -1.65
N ILE A 145 13.07 -17.11 -1.85
CA ILE A 145 13.45 -15.89 -1.15
C ILE A 145 12.49 -15.66 0.02
N HIS A 146 13.06 -15.38 1.19
CA HIS A 146 12.34 -14.86 2.33
C HIS A 146 12.67 -13.38 2.50
N ALA A 147 11.66 -12.52 2.45
CA ALA A 147 11.84 -11.07 2.47
C ALA A 147 11.07 -10.42 3.63
N SER A 148 11.74 -9.54 4.37
CA SER A 148 11.14 -8.58 5.28
C SER A 148 11.31 -7.16 4.71
N ILE A 149 10.20 -6.48 4.44
CA ILE A 149 10.14 -5.23 3.70
C ILE A 149 9.32 -4.21 4.49
N SER A 150 9.89 -3.04 4.75
CA SER A 150 9.22 -1.94 5.43
C SER A 150 8.86 -0.84 4.44
N PHE A 151 7.57 -0.51 4.35
CA PHE A 151 7.05 0.57 3.54
C PHE A 151 6.59 1.74 4.42
N LYS A 152 6.94 2.95 4.00
CA LYS A 152 6.50 4.20 4.62
C LYS A 152 5.74 5.04 3.61
N GLU A 153 4.62 5.58 4.03
CA GLU A 153 3.78 6.44 3.19
C GLU A 153 4.55 7.67 2.68
N TYR A 154 4.33 7.97 1.41
CA TYR A 154 4.84 9.17 0.75
C TYR A 154 3.69 10.10 0.41
N ILE A 155 3.76 11.34 0.89
CA ILE A 155 2.77 12.38 0.60
C ILE A 155 3.34 13.29 -0.49
N TYR A 156 2.63 13.39 -1.61
CA TYR A 156 2.97 14.35 -2.67
C TYR A 156 2.73 15.77 -2.20
N VAL A 157 3.76 16.61 -2.24
CA VAL A 157 3.64 18.04 -1.96
C VAL A 157 3.21 18.73 -3.24
N ASN A 158 1.93 19.05 -3.35
CA ASN A 158 1.45 19.93 -4.42
C ASN A 158 1.82 21.37 -4.07
N THR A 159 2.83 21.93 -4.73
CA THR A 159 3.12 23.37 -4.63
C THR A 159 1.99 24.13 -5.31
N THR A 160 1.01 24.60 -4.53
CA THR A 160 0.00 25.52 -5.04
C THR A 160 0.64 26.90 -5.17
N ASN A 161 1.15 27.23 -6.36
CA ASN A 161 1.61 28.57 -6.67
C ASN A 161 0.39 29.51 -6.76
N ASN A 162 -0.08 30.01 -5.61
CA ASN A 162 -1.06 31.08 -5.58
C ASN A 162 -0.38 32.38 -6.06
N GLN A 163 -0.35 32.60 -7.37
CA GLN A 163 -0.03 33.90 -7.96
C GLN A 163 -1.20 34.84 -7.62
N THR A 164 -1.08 35.60 -6.55
CA THR A 164 -1.97 36.74 -6.28
C THR A 164 -1.71 37.79 -7.35
N THR A 165 -2.54 37.83 -8.39
CA THR A 165 -2.64 39.00 -9.27
C THR A 165 -3.11 40.18 -8.42
N ASN A 166 -2.18 41.07 -8.09
CA ASN A 166 -2.49 42.40 -7.53
C ASN A 166 -3.27 43.21 -8.57
N SER A 167 -4.60 43.06 -8.59
CA SER A 167 -5.47 44.04 -9.22
C SER A 167 -5.57 45.24 -8.29
N ASN A 168 -4.78 46.27 -8.58
CA ASN A 168 -4.91 47.59 -7.96
C ASN A 168 -6.29 48.18 -8.30
N ASN A 169 -7.26 48.03 -7.40
CA ASN A 169 -8.49 48.85 -7.45
C ASN A 169 -8.23 50.16 -6.70
N SER A 170 -7.80 51.18 -7.45
CA SER A 170 -7.90 52.57 -7.00
C SER A 170 -9.37 53.00 -7.06
N LEU A 171 -9.99 53.22 -5.90
CA LEU A 171 -11.25 53.94 -5.76
C LEU A 171 -10.95 55.44 -5.88
N SER A 172 -11.34 56.05 -7.00
CA SER A 172 -11.41 57.51 -7.12
C SER A 172 -12.77 57.97 -6.63
N ASP A 173 -12.84 58.42 -5.38
CA ASP A 173 -14.03 59.10 -4.85
C ASP A 173 -14.14 60.49 -5.51
N SER A 174 -15.15 60.66 -6.37
CA SER A 174 -15.59 61.94 -6.87
C SER A 174 -16.31 62.71 -5.76
N GLN A 175 -15.67 63.73 -5.21
CA GLN A 175 -16.32 64.74 -4.38
C GLN A 175 -17.07 65.72 -5.30
N ASN A 176 -18.38 65.81 -5.11
CA ASN A 176 -19.22 66.95 -5.50
C ASN A 176 -19.93 67.44 -4.25
#